data_AF-A0A966EMJ1-F1
#
_entry.id   AF-A0A966EMJ1-F1
#
_cell.length_a   1.000
_cell.length_b   1.000
_cell.length_c   1.000
_cell.angle_alpha   90.00
_cell.angle_beta   90.00
_cell.angle_gamma   90.00
#
_symmetry.space_group_name_H-M   'P 1'
#
loop_
_entity.id
_entity.type
_entity.pdbx_description
1 polymer ?
#
loop_
_entity_poly.entity_id
_entity_poly.type
_entity_poly.pdbx_seq_one_letter_code
_entity_poly.pdbx_strand_id
1 'polypeptide(L)'
;MTSITKLSILTGSLLTVLGVVLYFSTARESVTALIPSFLGIPIFICGVLAKDENKRKLVAHIALILAVLGALAGYGRGLPKLFGGDSGSAVLGMLVMSVICTVYVIACVRSFIAARKA
;
A
#
# COMPACT_ATOMS: atom_id res chain seq x y z
N MET A 1 2.50 -21.56 -0.02
CA MET A 1 2.12 -20.15 -0.23
C MET A 1 3.38 -19.35 -0.49
N THR A 2 3.53 -18.75 -1.68
CA THR A 2 4.71 -17.93 -1.99
C THR A 2 4.79 -16.72 -1.05
N SER A 3 6.00 -16.22 -0.79
CA SER A 3 6.20 -15.05 0.07
C SER A 3 5.39 -13.84 -0.39
N ILE A 4 5.17 -13.68 -1.70
CA ILE A 4 4.41 -12.57 -2.29
C ILE A 4 2.93 -12.57 -1.84
N THR A 5 2.25 -13.72 -1.86
CA THR A 5 0.83 -13.81 -1.45
C THR A 5 0.64 -13.31 -0.01
N LYS A 6 1.53 -13.75 0.90
CA LYS A 6 1.48 -13.33 2.31
C LYS A 6 1.80 -11.84 2.47
N LEU A 7 2.80 -11.33 1.74
CA LEU A 7 3.17 -9.91 1.75
C LEU A 7 2.01 -9.03 1.27
N SER A 8 1.36 -9.37 0.16
CA SER A 8 0.24 -8.58 -0.38
C SER A 8 -0.94 -8.53 0.58
N ILE A 9 -1.28 -9.67 1.20
CA ILE A 9 -2.35 -9.74 2.20
C ILE A 9 -1.98 -8.88 3.41
N LEU A 10 -0.78 -9.06 3.97
CA LEU A 10 -0.33 -8.30 5.15
C LEU A 10 -0.32 -6.79 4.88
N THR A 11 0.30 -6.37 3.78
CA THR A 11 0.40 -4.96 3.39
C THR A 11 -0.98 -4.37 3.11
N GLY A 12 -1.82 -5.07 2.36
CA GLY A 12 -3.19 -4.62 2.08
C GLY A 12 -4.03 -4.46 3.35
N SER A 13 -3.94 -5.41 4.28
CA SER A 13 -4.60 -5.32 5.59
C SER A 13 -4.05 -4.14 6.41
N LEU A 14 -2.73 -3.96 6.45
CA LEU A 14 -2.09 -2.89 7.20
C LEU A 14 -2.51 -1.50 6.69
N LEU A 15 -2.49 -1.28 5.37
CA LEU A 15 -2.97 -0.04 4.77
C LEU A 15 -4.46 0.20 5.04
N THR A 16 -5.27 -0.87 4.99
CA THR A 16 -6.70 -0.77 5.27
C THR A 16 -6.97 -0.34 6.70
N VAL A 17 -6.32 -0.98 7.67
CA VAL A 17 -6.42 -0.62 9.09
C VAL A 17 -5.91 0.79 9.33
N LEU A 18 -4.79 1.17 8.72
CA LEU A 18 -4.21 2.51 8.85
C LEU A 18 -5.23 3.59 8.45
N GLY A 19 -5.85 3.49 7.27
CA GLY A 19 -6.80 4.51 6.81
C GLY A 19 -8.08 4.56 7.66
N VAL A 20 -8.55 3.42 8.16
CA VAL A 20 -9.69 3.36 9.09
C VAL A 20 -9.34 4.06 10.41
N VAL A 21 -8.19 3.75 11.00
CA VAL A 21 -7.72 4.37 12.25
C VAL A 21 -7.57 5.88 12.09
N LEU A 22 -6.96 6.34 10.99
CA LEU A 22 -6.81 7.76 10.71
C LEU A 22 -8.17 8.47 10.56
N TYR A 23 -9.14 7.83 9.89
CA TYR A 23 -10.47 8.40 9.75
C TYR A 23 -11.17 8.61 11.10
N PHE A 24 -11.16 7.61 11.97
CA PHE A 24 -11.71 7.74 13.32
C PHE A 24 -10.94 8.74 14.19
N SER A 25 -9.62 8.82 14.03
CA SER A 25 -8.79 9.82 14.72
C SER A 25 -9.14 11.26 14.33
N THR A 26 -9.74 11.48 13.16
CA THR A 26 -10.21 12.80 12.70
C THR A 26 -11.66 13.09 13.06
N ALA A 27 -12.23 12.38 14.04
CA ALA A 27 -13.66 12.45 14.37
C ALA A 27 -14.59 12.20 13.17
N ARG A 28 -14.07 11.53 12.11
CA ARG A 28 -14.75 11.24 10.83
C ARG A 28 -14.96 12.46 9.91
N GLU A 29 -14.28 13.57 10.17
CA GLU A 29 -14.40 14.79 9.35
C GLU A 29 -13.56 14.74 8.07
N SER A 30 -12.44 14.00 8.07
CA SER A 30 -11.54 13.96 6.92
C SER A 30 -11.64 12.65 6.14
N VAL A 31 -12.48 12.63 5.11
CA VAL A 31 -12.58 11.48 4.18
C VAL A 31 -11.24 11.20 3.48
N THR A 32 -10.39 12.21 3.33
CA THR A 32 -9.05 12.04 2.77
C THR A 32 -8.14 11.16 3.62
N ALA A 33 -8.43 10.98 4.91
CA ALA A 33 -7.71 10.04 5.77
C ALA A 33 -7.91 8.57 5.36
N LEU A 34 -8.95 8.24 4.57
CA LEU A 34 -9.19 6.88 4.05
C LEU A 34 -8.37 6.53 2.80
N ILE A 35 -7.61 7.46 2.22
CA ILE A 35 -6.79 7.18 1.03
C ILE A 35 -5.92 5.91 1.18
N PRO A 36 -5.27 5.65 2.33
CA PRO A 36 -4.56 4.39 2.54
C PRO A 36 -5.45 3.16 2.40
N SER A 37 -6.69 3.19 2.88
CA SER A 37 -7.63 2.07 2.76
C SER A 37 -8.10 1.86 1.32
N PHE A 38 -8.30 2.94 0.55
CA PHE A 38 -8.67 2.83 -0.87
C PHE A 38 -7.60 2.14 -1.72
N LEU A 39 -6.32 2.20 -1.33
CA LEU A 39 -5.25 1.41 -1.95
C LEU A 39 -5.04 0.05 -1.28
N GLY A 40 -5.18 -0.02 0.04
CA GLY A 40 -5.01 -1.25 0.82
C GLY A 40 -5.99 -2.35 0.42
N ILE A 41 -7.26 -2.01 0.19
CA ILE A 41 -8.31 -2.98 -0.17
C ILE A 41 -7.99 -3.69 -1.50
N PRO A 42 -7.72 -2.98 -2.63
CA PRO A 42 -7.30 -3.62 -3.87
C PRO A 42 -6.05 -4.50 -3.74
N ILE A 43 -5.04 -4.06 -2.99
CA ILE A 43 -3.80 -4.83 -2.75
C ILE A 43 -4.11 -6.11 -1.96
N PHE A 44 -4.97 -6.02 -0.94
CA PHE A 44 -5.43 -7.17 -0.16
C PHE A 44 -6.16 -8.18 -1.05
N ILE A 45 -7.11 -7.71 -1.87
CA ILE A 45 -7.85 -8.54 -2.83
C ILE A 45 -6.87 -9.24 -3.79
N CYS A 46 -5.92 -8.50 -4.37
CA CYS A 46 -4.88 -9.10 -5.22
C CYS A 46 -4.08 -10.19 -4.49
N GLY A 47 -3.78 -9.98 -3.20
CA GLY A 47 -3.14 -10.98 -2.33
C GLY A 47 -3.98 -12.23 -2.14
N VAL A 48 -5.30 -12.11 -1.96
CA VAL A 48 -6.21 -13.26 -1.87
C VAL A 48 -6.29 -14.00 -3.21
N LEU A 49 -6.42 -13.28 -4.32
CA LEU A 49 -6.45 -13.87 -5.67
C LEU A 49 -5.11 -14.53 -6.05
N ALA A 50 -3.99 -14.09 -5.48
CA ALA A 50 -2.67 -14.67 -5.71
C ALA A 50 -2.49 -16.08 -5.11
N LYS A 51 -3.51 -16.60 -4.41
CA LYS A 51 -3.58 -18.01 -3.99
C LYS A 51 -3.80 -18.96 -5.17
N ASP A 52 -4.45 -18.50 -6.22
CA ASP A 52 -4.62 -19.26 -7.48
C ASP A 52 -3.33 -19.18 -8.30
N GLU A 53 -2.68 -20.32 -8.51
CA GLU A 53 -1.38 -20.39 -9.20
C GLU A 53 -1.43 -19.90 -10.64
N ASN A 54 -2.56 -20.09 -11.33
CA ASN A 54 -2.73 -19.67 -12.72
C ASN A 54 -2.72 -18.14 -12.85
N LYS A 55 -3.27 -17.44 -11.85
CA LYS A 55 -3.42 -15.97 -11.87
C LYS A 55 -2.30 -15.27 -11.11
N ARG A 56 -1.55 -15.99 -10.27
CA ARG A 56 -0.54 -15.45 -9.33
C ARG A 56 0.41 -14.42 -9.93
N LYS A 57 0.95 -14.68 -11.13
CA LYS A 57 1.91 -13.77 -11.78
C LYS A 57 1.26 -12.43 -12.15
N LEU A 58 0.06 -12.48 -12.72
CA LEU A 58 -0.69 -11.29 -13.13
C LEU A 58 -1.07 -10.44 -11.91
N VAL A 59 -1.72 -11.04 -10.92
CA VAL A 59 -2.16 -10.31 -9.72
C VAL A 59 -1.01 -9.77 -8.87
N ALA A 60 0.15 -10.44 -8.88
CA ALA A 60 1.36 -9.92 -8.23
C ALA A 60 1.87 -8.64 -8.91
N HIS A 61 1.82 -8.55 -10.25
CA HIS A 61 2.18 -7.33 -10.97
C HIS A 61 1.15 -6.22 -10.74
N ILE A 62 -0.15 -6.55 -10.73
CA ILE A 62 -1.20 -5.58 -10.43
C ILE A 62 -1.01 -5.00 -9.02
N ALA A 63 -0.78 -5.85 -8.01
CA ALA A 63 -0.52 -5.39 -6.65
C ALA A 63 0.74 -4.51 -6.55
N LEU A 64 1.82 -4.87 -7.27
CA LEU A 64 3.03 -4.06 -7.36
C LEU A 64 2.74 -2.68 -7.97
N ILE A 65 2.02 -2.62 -9.09
CA ILE A 65 1.68 -1.36 -9.78
C ILE A 65 0.85 -0.47 -8.84
N LEU A 66 -0.14 -1.03 -8.16
CA LEU A 66 -0.94 -0.29 -7.17
C LEU A 66 -0.08 0.28 -6.03
N ALA A 67 0.88 -0.50 -5.53
CA ALA A 67 1.78 -0.03 -4.49
C ALA A 67 2.74 1.07 -5.00
N VAL A 68 3.27 0.95 -6.23
CA VAL A 68 4.08 2.01 -6.85
C VAL A 68 3.27 3.29 -6.99
N LEU A 69 2.03 3.20 -7.48
CA LEU A 69 1.11 4.35 -7.56
C LEU A 69 0.84 4.97 -6.19
N GLY A 70 0.66 4.13 -5.16
CA GLY A 70 0.50 4.59 -3.78
C GLY A 70 1.71 5.35 -3.25
N ALA A 71 2.92 4.82 -3.46
CA ALA A 71 4.15 5.49 -3.06
C ALA A 71 4.32 6.84 -3.78
N LEU A 72 4.13 6.88 -5.10
CA LEU A 72 4.23 8.10 -5.91
C LEU A 72 3.18 9.14 -5.52
N ALA A 73 1.93 8.73 -5.35
CA ALA A 73 0.84 9.63 -4.94
C ALA A 73 1.09 10.18 -3.53
N GLY A 74 1.51 9.32 -2.60
CA GLY A 74 1.76 9.70 -1.21
C GLY A 74 2.97 10.63 -1.06
N TYR A 75 4.10 10.35 -1.71
CA TYR A 75 5.24 11.28 -1.68
C TYR A 75 4.97 12.56 -2.48
N GLY A 76 4.39 12.43 -3.67
CA GLY A 76 4.13 13.57 -4.57
C GLY A 76 3.14 14.58 -4.01
N ARG A 77 2.18 14.16 -3.16
CA ARG A 77 1.25 15.08 -2.48
C ARG A 77 1.57 15.33 -1.02
N GLY A 78 2.10 14.33 -0.31
CA GLY A 78 2.40 14.43 1.11
C GLY A 78 3.62 15.28 1.41
N LEU A 79 4.72 15.14 0.65
CA LEU A 79 5.94 15.91 0.92
C LEU A 79 5.75 17.42 0.70
N PRO A 80 5.17 17.90 -0.42
CA PRO A 80 4.99 19.34 -0.60
C PRO A 80 4.11 19.97 0.48
N LYS A 81 3.06 19.26 0.91
CA LYS A 81 2.18 19.71 1.99
C LYS A 81 2.91 19.78 3.33
N LEU A 82 3.71 18.77 3.65
CA LEU A 82 4.51 18.75 4.87
C LEU A 82 5.52 19.91 4.90
N PHE A 83 6.23 20.16 3.79
CA PHE A 83 7.17 21.28 3.69
C PHE A 83 6.47 22.65 3.67
N GLY A 84 5.20 22.68 3.22
CA GLY A 84 4.32 23.86 3.33
C GLY A 84 3.76 24.11 4.73
N GLY A 85 4.10 23.29 5.72
CA GLY A 85 3.66 23.42 7.12
C GLY A 85 2.38 22.65 7.47
N ASP A 86 1.76 21.96 6.52
CA ASP A 86 0.59 21.12 6.79
C ASP A 86 1.04 19.76 7.33
N SER A 87 0.88 19.59 8.64
CA SER A 87 1.15 18.35 9.37
C SER A 87 -0.13 17.64 9.81
N GLY A 88 -1.26 17.92 9.13
CA GLY A 88 -2.52 17.27 9.40
C GLY A 88 -2.45 15.75 9.27
N SER A 89 -3.34 15.06 9.97
CA SER A 89 -3.44 13.59 9.95
C SER A 89 -3.55 12.99 8.55
N ALA A 90 -4.17 13.70 7.60
CA ALA A 90 -4.24 13.29 6.21
C ALA A 90 -2.87 13.30 5.51
N VAL A 91 -2.04 14.31 5.75
CA VAL A 91 -0.68 14.40 5.21
C VAL A 91 0.19 13.31 5.82
N LEU A 92 0.12 13.16 7.15
CA LEU A 92 0.86 12.11 7.85
C LEU A 92 0.44 10.72 7.35
N GLY A 93 -0.87 10.50 7.15
CA GLY A 93 -1.41 9.27 6.58
C GLY A 93 -0.88 8.97 5.18
N MET A 94 -0.80 9.97 4.31
CA MET A 94 -0.22 9.83 2.96
C MET A 94 1.26 9.45 3.00
N LEU A 95 2.02 10.01 3.94
CA LEU A 95 3.46 9.72 4.09
C LEU A 95 3.71 8.34 4.71
N VAL A 96 2.92 7.94 5.70
CA VAL A 96 3.02 6.59 6.28
C VAL A 96 2.62 5.56 5.22
N MET A 97 1.55 5.80 4.46
CA MET A 97 1.15 4.97 3.33
C MET A 97 2.27 4.85 2.30
N SER A 98 2.92 5.95 1.91
CA SER A 98 4.00 5.91 0.91
C SER A 98 5.20 5.11 1.38
N VAL A 99 5.56 5.19 2.68
CA VAL A 99 6.62 4.36 3.26
C VAL A 99 6.25 2.88 3.21
N ILE A 100 5.03 2.51 3.63
CA ILE A 100 4.59 1.11 3.60
C ILE A 100 4.57 0.57 2.17
N CYS A 101 4.04 1.35 1.22
CA CYS A 101 4.05 1.00 -0.21
C CYS A 101 5.48 0.80 -0.74
N THR A 102 6.42 1.68 -0.38
CA THR A 102 7.83 1.57 -0.78
C THR A 102 8.47 0.27 -0.26
N VAL A 103 8.26 -0.04 1.02
CA VAL A 103 8.77 -1.28 1.63
C VAL A 103 8.20 -2.51 0.91
N TYR A 104 6.91 -2.50 0.59
CA TYR A 104 6.26 -3.58 -0.15
C TYR A 104 6.81 -3.73 -1.56
N VAL A 105 7.00 -2.63 -2.30
CA VAL A 105 7.63 -2.63 -3.64
C VAL A 105 9.02 -3.26 -3.59
N ILE A 106 9.85 -2.85 -2.63
CA ILE A 106 11.20 -3.42 -2.44
C ILE A 106 11.12 -4.92 -2.16
N ALA A 107 10.20 -5.34 -1.28
CA ALA A 107 10.01 -6.76 -0.95
C ALA A 107 9.56 -7.59 -2.17
N CYS A 108 8.64 -7.06 -2.99
CA CYS A 108 8.22 -7.67 -4.24
C CYS A 108 9.36 -7.81 -5.24
N VAL A 109 10.16 -6.75 -5.45
CA VAL A 109 11.32 -6.79 -6.36
C VAL A 109 12.33 -7.83 -5.89
N ARG A 110 12.66 -7.85 -4.59
CA ARG A 110 13.55 -8.89 -4.01
C ARG A 110 13.01 -10.29 -4.23
N SER A 111 11.70 -10.49 -4.08
CA SER A 111 11.07 -11.79 -4.34
C SER A 111 11.13 -12.20 -5.82
N PHE A 112 10.98 -11.27 -6.76
CA PHE A 112 11.13 -11.56 -8.18
C PHE A 112 12.56 -11.93 -8.56
N ILE A 113 13.55 -11.22 -7.99
CA ILE A 113 14.96 -11.54 -8.20
C ILE A 113 15.29 -12.93 -7.65
N ALA A 114 14.82 -13.25 -6.44
CA ALA A 114 15.01 -14.58 -5.85
C ALA A 114 14.39 -15.69 -6.71
N ALA A 115 13.19 -15.47 -7.25
CA ALA A 115 12.54 -16.42 -8.16
C ALA A 115 13.22 -16.58 -9.52
N ARG A 116 14.05 -15.62 -9.94
CA ARG A 116 14.88 -15.72 -11.15
C ARG A 116 16.22 -16.42 -10.92
N LYS A 117 16.71 -16.46 -9.67
CA LYS A 117 18.00 -17.04 -9.30
C LYS A 117 17.89 -18.52 -8.91
N ALA A 118 16.71 -18.97 -8.50
CA ALA A 118 16.38 -20.38 -8.27
C ALA A 118 16.03 -21.07 -9.59
#